data_AF-A0A6H1Z7F1-F1
#
_entry.id   AF-A0A6H1Z7F1-F1
#
_cell.length_a   1.000
_cell.length_b   1.000
_cell.length_c   1.000
_cell.angle_alpha   90.00
_cell.angle_beta   90.00
_cell.angle_gamma   90.00
#
_symmetry.space_group_name_H-M   'P 1'
#
loop_
_entity.id
_entity.type
_entity.pdbx_description
1 polymer ?
#
loop_
_entity_poly.entity_id
_entity_poly.type
_entity_poly.pdbx_seq_one_letter_code
_entity_poly.pdbx_strand_id
1 'polypeptide(L)' 'MEQTRIDRYLQVGGLRCPFCDSDQIEGNEWNADSGSATQEVECNDCGESWLDVYKLVSIEQN' A
#
# COMPACT_ATOMS: atom_id res chain seq x y z
N MET A 1 9.89 15.36 -0.67
CA MET A 1 9.14 14.99 0.56
C MET A 1 8.26 13.78 0.30
N GLU A 2 7.51 13.75 -0.81
CA GLU A 2 6.66 12.61 -1.20
C GLU A 2 7.46 11.32 -1.48
N GLN A 3 8.58 11.43 -2.20
CA GLN A 3 9.49 10.29 -2.44
C GLN A 3 9.95 9.61 -1.13
N THR A 4 10.23 10.40 -0.08
CA THR A 4 10.69 9.87 1.22
C THR A 4 9.62 9.04 1.93
N ARG A 5 8.33 9.37 1.73
CA ARG A 5 7.21 8.63 2.32
C ARG A 5 7.02 7.29 1.62
N ILE A 6 7.07 7.30 0.28
CA ILE A 6 7.03 6.08 -0.55
C ILE A 6 8.18 5.15 -0.16
N ASP A 7 9.41 5.68 -0.10
CA ASP A 7 10.59 4.86 0.23
C ASP A 7 10.46 4.24 1.62
N ARG A 8 10.01 5.00 2.62
CA ARG A 8 9.78 4.48 3.98
C ARG A 8 8.72 3.38 4.00
N TYR A 9 7.59 3.59 3.33
CA TYR A 9 6.50 2.62 3.24
C TYR A 9 6.97 1.30 2.64
N LEU A 10 7.69 1.38 1.52
CA LEU A 10 8.23 0.20 0.81
C LEU A 10 9.34 -0.49 1.60
N GLN A 11 10.20 0.25 2.31
CA GLN A 11 11.28 -0.32 3.13
C GLN A 11 10.78 -1.21 4.28
N VAL A 12 9.61 -0.88 4.85
CA VAL A 12 8.96 -1.68 5.88
C VAL A 12 7.95 -2.69 5.30
N GLY A 13 7.94 -2.88 3.98
CA GLY A 13 7.07 -3.85 3.30
C GLY A 13 5.59 -3.48 3.32
N GLY A 14 5.25 -2.19 3.38
CA GLY A 14 3.88 -1.70 3.45
C GLY A 14 3.19 -1.92 4.80
N LEU A 15 3.96 -2.16 5.88
CA LEU A 15 3.41 -2.52 7.20
C LEU A 15 3.15 -1.33 8.13
N ARG A 16 3.54 -0.11 7.75
CA ARG A 16 3.37 1.09 8.60
C ARG A 16 2.95 2.31 7.82
N CYS A 17 2.07 3.11 8.41
CA CYS A 17 1.62 4.36 7.85
C CYS A 17 2.80 5.29 7.53
N PRO A 18 2.97 5.75 6.28
CA PRO A 18 4.09 6.61 5.92
C PRO A 18 3.98 8.03 6.50
N PHE A 19 2.81 8.40 7.03
CA PHE A 19 2.52 9.72 7.58
C PHE A 19 2.76 9.80 9.09
N CYS A 20 2.42 8.74 9.85
CA CYS A 20 2.50 8.75 11.32
C CYS A 20 3.30 7.58 11.95
N ASP A 21 3.80 6.62 11.15
CA ASP A 21 4.52 5.41 11.58
C ASP A 21 3.71 4.36 12.36
N SER A 22 2.39 4.56 12.50
CA SER A 22 1.51 3.56 13.11
C SER A 22 1.43 2.27 12.28
N ASP A 23 1.22 1.15 12.94
CA ASP A 23 0.88 -0.14 12.33
C ASP A 23 -0.64 -0.35 12.19
N GLN A 24 -1.46 0.60 12.65
CA GLN A 24 -2.91 0.61 12.50
C GLN A 24 -3.31 1.08 11.10
N ILE A 25 -3.00 0.25 10.10
CA ILE A 25 -3.38 0.45 8.70
C ILE A 25 -4.40 -0.62 8.28
N GLU A 26 -5.34 -0.24 7.45
CA GLU A 26 -6.40 -1.10 6.95
C GLU A 26 -6.44 -1.02 5.43
N GLY A 27 -6.36 -2.19 4.79
CA GLY A 27 -6.47 -2.32 3.34
C GLY A 27 -7.87 -2.72 2.95
N ASN A 28 -8.56 -1.84 2.23
CA ASN A 28 -9.95 -1.99 1.81
C ASN A 28 -10.04 -2.71 0.44
N GLU A 29 -10.96 -2.27 -0.41
CA GLU A 29 -11.29 -2.91 -1.68
C GLU A 29 -10.11 -2.91 -2.66
N TRP A 30 -10.05 -3.99 -3.44
CA TRP A 30 -9.11 -4.14 -4.54
C TRP A 30 -9.78 -3.82 -5.86
N ASN A 31 -9.14 -2.98 -6.67
CA ASN A 31 -9.51 -2.75 -8.06
C ASN A 31 -8.43 -3.35 -8.96
N ALA A 32 -8.79 -4.40 -9.71
CA ALA A 32 -7.87 -5.06 -10.63
C ALA A 32 -8.24 -4.72 -12.08
N ASP A 33 -7.21 -4.38 -12.86
CA ASP A 33 -7.29 -4.21 -14.31
C ASP A 33 -6.17 -5.03 -14.99
N SER A 34 -6.14 -5.04 -16.31
CA SER A 34 -5.24 -5.83 -17.15
C SER A 34 -3.75 -5.51 -16.85
N GLY A 35 -3.15 -6.30 -15.95
CA GLY A 35 -1.73 -6.24 -15.59
C GLY A 35 -1.39 -5.48 -14.31
N SER A 36 -2.37 -4.86 -13.65
CA SER A 36 -2.18 -4.12 -12.39
C SER A 36 -3.38 -4.25 -11.46
N ALA A 37 -3.14 -4.03 -10.17
CA ALA A 37 -4.22 -3.83 -9.22
C ALA A 37 -3.88 -2.66 -8.31
N THR A 38 -4.89 -1.94 -7.85
CA THR A 38 -4.75 -0.95 -6.79
C THR A 38 -5.58 -1.37 -5.59
N GLN A 39 -5.12 -1.01 -4.40
CA GLN A 39 -5.87 -1.21 -3.16
C GLN A 39 -5.93 0.13 -2.42
N GLU A 40 -7.12 0.50 -1.96
CA GLU A 40 -7.27 1.63 -1.04
C GLU A 40 -6.80 1.23 0.36
N VAL A 41 -5.93 2.05 0.94
CA VAL A 41 -5.38 1.84 2.28
C VAL A 41 -5.61 3.10 3.10
N GLU A 42 -6.03 2.93 4.35
CA GLU A 42 -6.20 4.00 5.31
C GLU A 42 -5.47 3.71 6.63
N CYS A 43 -5.12 4.77 7.36
CA CYS A 43 -4.56 4.65 8.70
C CYS A 43 -5.60 5.05 9.75
N ASN A 44 -5.94 4.11 10.63
CA ASN A 44 -6.91 4.30 11.69
C ASN A 44 -6.44 5.25 12.81
N ASP A 45 -5.14 5.55 12.88
CA ASP A 45 -4.58 6.47 13.89
C ASP A 45 -4.49 7.93 13.44
N CYS A 46 -4.15 8.19 12.16
CA CYS A 46 -3.99 9.57 11.67
C CYS A 46 -5.00 9.98 10.59
N GLY A 47 -5.81 9.04 10.08
CA GLY A 47 -6.86 9.30 9.10
C GLY A 47 -6.37 9.58 7.68
N GLU A 48 -5.09 9.39 7.39
CA GLU A 48 -4.55 9.52 6.04
C GLU A 48 -4.87 8.27 5.22
N SER A 49 -5.13 8.44 3.93
CA SER A 49 -5.38 7.36 2.99
C SER A 49 -4.51 7.48 1.74
N TRP A 50 -4.23 6.34 1.11
CA TRP A 50 -3.43 6.24 -0.11
C TRP A 50 -3.82 5.01 -0.93
N LEU A 51 -3.23 4.88 -2.12
CA LEU A 51 -3.40 3.71 -2.98
C LEU A 51 -2.11 2.90 -3.03
N ASP A 52 -2.19 1.65 -2.61
CA ASP A 52 -1.15 0.67 -2.94
C ASP A 52 -1.31 0.27 -4.42
N VAL A 53 -0.18 0.12 -5.12
CA VAL A 53 -0.15 -0.22 -6.55
C VAL A 53 0.65 -1.50 -6.75
N TYR A 54 -0.04 -2.51 -7.27
CA TYR A 54 0.48 -3.84 -7.53
C TYR A 54 0.59 -4.09 -9.04
N LYS A 55 1.55 -4.93 -9.41
CA LYS A 55 1.79 -5.34 -10.80
C LYS A 55 1.80 -6.85 -10.90
N LEU A 56 1.20 -7.39 -11.97
CA LEU A 56 1.39 -8.79 -12.34
C LEU A 56 2.85 -8.98 -12.79
N VAL A 57 3.62 -9.72 -11.99
CA VAL A 57 5.06 -9.93 -12.24
C VAL A 57 5.42 -11.36 -12.64
N SER A 58 4.56 -12.33 -12.34
CA SER A 58 4.77 -13.76 -12.65
C SER A 58 3.46 -14.55 -12.53
N ILE A 59 3.52 -15.83 -12.90
CA ILE A 59 2.52 -16.85 -12.56
C ILE A 59 3.23 -18.03 -11.89
N GLU A 60 2.57 -18.71 -10.95
CA GLU A 60 3.05 -19.95 -10.33
C GLU A 60 2.00 -21.06 -10.53
N GLN A 61 2.46 -22.29 -10.76
CA GLN A 61 1.61 -23.47 -10.92
C GLN A 61 1.69 -24.30 -9.64
N ASN A 62 0.52 -24.59 -9.04
CA ASN A 62 0.40 -25.47 -7.86
C ASN A 62 0.76 -26.92 -8.17
#